data_AF-A0A965KTM1-F1
#
_entry.id   AF-A0A965KTM1-F1
#
_cell.length_a   1.000
_cell.length_b   1.000
_cell.length_c   1.000
_cell.angle_alpha   90.00
_cell.angle_beta   90.00
_cell.angle_gamma   90.00
#
_symmetry.space_group_name_H-M   'P 1'
#
loop_
_entity.id
_entity.type
_entity.pdbx_description
1 polymer ?
#
loop_
_entity_poly.entity_id
_entity_poly.type
_entity_poly.pdbx_seq_one_letter_code
_entity_poly.pdbx_strand_id
1 'polypeptide(L)'
;MSLEMPRASVGAVILDRDGVEVGLGFHAGSEHAEVLAMKNALVRGFQDFSQATLIVTLEPCNHHGRTPPCSEAIIEAKFLRVVYAVSDPNPIARGGAER
;
A
#
# COMPACT_ATOMS: atom_id res chain seq x y z
N MET A 1 -20.38 19.21 14.93
CA MET A 1 -18.97 18.79 14.76
C MET A 1 -19.00 17.51 13.96
N SER A 2 -18.85 17.60 12.64
CA SER A 2 -18.96 16.45 11.73
C SER A 2 -17.66 15.65 11.84
N LEU A 3 -17.76 14.40 12.31
CA LEU A 3 -16.68 13.41 12.33
C LEU A 3 -16.53 12.82 10.92
N GLU A 4 -16.23 13.68 9.95
CA GLU A 4 -15.80 13.24 8.63
C GLU A 4 -14.27 13.23 8.67
N MET A 5 -13.67 12.07 8.94
CA MET A 5 -12.41 11.71 8.30
C MET A 5 -12.82 11.06 6.97
N PRO A 6 -12.95 11.81 5.85
CA PRO A 6 -13.56 11.30 4.62
C PRO A 6 -12.71 10.23 3.91
N ARG A 7 -11.58 9.81 4.49
CA ARG A 7 -10.61 8.88 3.92
C ARG A 7 -10.11 7.98 5.05
N ALA A 8 -10.21 6.67 4.88
CA ALA A 8 -9.78 5.70 5.88
C ALA A 8 -8.30 5.90 6.24
N SER A 9 -7.95 5.80 7.52
CA SER A 9 -6.55 5.75 7.94
C SER A 9 -5.96 4.40 7.53
N VAL A 10 -5.07 4.41 6.54
CA VAL A 10 -4.39 3.20 6.04
C VAL A 10 -2.93 3.26 6.43
N GLY A 11 -2.40 2.17 6.97
CA GLY A 11 -0.97 1.98 7.23
C GLY A 11 -0.40 0.91 6.31
N ALA A 12 0.85 1.06 5.92
CA ALA A 12 1.60 0.07 5.17
C ALA A 12 3.05 -0.05 5.69
N VAL A 13 3.55 -1.29 5.72
CA VAL A 13 4.93 -1.61 6.07
C VAL A 13 5.51 -2.58 5.03
N ILE A 14 6.77 -2.38 4.68
CA ILE A 14 7.53 -3.26 3.79
C ILE A 14 8.58 -3.98 4.63
N LEU A 15 8.55 -5.31 4.57
CA LEU A 15 9.55 -6.17 5.17
C LEU A 15 10.42 -6.78 4.08
N ASP A 16 11.73 -6.84 4.31
CA ASP A 16 12.63 -7.61 3.45
C ASP A 16 12.50 -9.12 3.69
N ARG A 17 13.36 -9.89 3.01
CA ARG A 17 13.37 -11.35 3.08
C ARG A 17 13.66 -11.92 4.48
N ASP A 18 14.32 -11.14 5.33
CA ASP A 18 14.71 -11.51 6.69
C ASP A 18 13.67 -11.00 7.72
N GLY A 19 12.60 -10.37 7.25
CA GLY A 19 11.55 -9.78 8.08
C GLY A 19 11.93 -8.43 8.67
N VAL A 20 12.99 -7.79 8.17
CA VAL A 20 13.42 -6.46 8.63
C VAL A 20 12.59 -5.40 7.94
N GLU A 21 12.12 -4.43 8.71
CA GLU A 21 11.41 -3.28 8.17
C GLU A 21 12.35 -2.43 7.31
N VAL A 22 11.99 -2.26 6.04
CA VAL A 22 12.71 -1.41 5.08
C VAL A 22 11.91 -0.21 4.62
N GLY A 23 10.60 -0.16 4.87
CA GLY A 23 9.76 0.98 4.49
C GLY A 23 8.47 1.07 5.30
N LEU A 24 8.03 2.30 5.60
CA LEU A 24 6.77 2.61 6.28
C LEU A 24 6.00 3.71 5.58
N GLY A 25 4.67 3.61 5.59
CA GLY A 25 3.78 4.61 5.04
C GLY A 25 2.45 4.69 5.79
N PHE A 26 1.91 5.90 5.94
CA PHE A 26 0.61 6.13 6.56
C PHE A 26 -0.18 7.18 5.79
N HIS A 27 -1.41 6.83 5.42
CA HIS A 27 -2.33 7.74 4.77
C HIS A 27 -3.14 8.53 5.81
N ALA A 28 -2.84 9.82 5.91
CA ALA A 28 -3.57 10.81 6.72
C ALA A 28 -4.27 11.87 5.86
N GLY A 29 -4.76 11.49 4.67
CA GLY A 29 -5.35 12.40 3.69
C GLY A 29 -4.39 12.90 2.59
N SER A 30 -3.22 12.28 2.45
CA SER A 30 -2.21 12.55 1.41
C SER A 30 -2.15 11.41 0.37
N GLU A 31 -0.96 11.01 -0.12
CA GLU A 31 -0.79 9.83 -0.97
C GLU A 31 -1.17 8.53 -0.22
N HIS A 32 -1.40 7.44 -0.96
CA HIS A 32 -1.76 6.16 -0.36
C HIS A 32 -0.59 5.56 0.42
N ALA A 33 -0.90 4.76 1.44
CA ALA A 33 0.09 4.26 2.40
C ALA A 33 1.17 3.40 1.71
N GLU A 34 0.78 2.60 0.72
CA GLU A 34 1.64 1.70 -0.05
C GLU A 34 2.69 2.50 -0.84
N VAL A 35 2.27 3.59 -1.49
CA VAL A 35 3.15 4.48 -2.24
C VAL A 35 4.14 5.17 -1.31
N LEU A 36 3.67 5.64 -0.15
CA LEU A 36 4.52 6.26 0.86
C LEU A 36 5.55 5.26 1.42
N ALA A 37 5.14 4.01 1.66
CA ALA A 37 6.05 2.96 2.13
C ALA A 37 7.13 2.64 1.09
N MET A 38 6.78 2.53 -0.20
CA MET A 38 7.75 2.34 -1.27
C MET A 38 8.72 3.50 -1.40
N LYS A 39 8.24 4.75 -1.34
CA LYS A 39 9.10 5.94 -1.34
C LYS A 39 10.06 5.95 -0.15
N ASN A 40 9.57 5.61 1.05
CA ASN A 40 10.40 5.50 2.24
C ASN A 40 11.50 4.43 2.06
N ALA A 41 11.16 3.27 1.52
CA ALA A 41 12.10 2.19 1.24
C ALA A 41 13.20 2.63 0.24
N LEU A 42 12.82 3.30 -0.85
CA LEU A 42 13.77 3.83 -1.83
C LEU A 42 14.74 4.84 -1.21
N VAL A 43 14.24 5.76 -0.37
CA VAL A 43 15.09 6.72 0.37
C VAL A 43 16.06 6.01 1.32
N ARG A 44 15.67 4.86 1.88
CA ARG A 44 16.51 4.01 2.73
C ARG A 44 17.48 3.12 1.95
N GLY A 45 17.52 3.24 0.62
CA GLY A 45 18.41 2.47 -0.25
C GLY A 45 17.89 1.08 -0.63
N PHE A 46 16.64 0.76 -0.29
CA PHE A 46 16.01 -0.51 -0.67
C PHE A 46 15.33 -0.37 -2.04
N GLN A 47 15.88 -1.04 -3.06
CA GLN A 47 15.47 -0.86 -4.46
C GLN A 47 14.85 -2.11 -5.10
N ASP A 48 15.02 -3.29 -4.48
CA ASP A 48 14.49 -4.55 -4.99
C ASP A 48 13.39 -5.09 -4.09
N PHE A 49 12.14 -4.92 -4.53
CA PHE A 49 10.97 -5.44 -3.82
C PHE A 49 10.64 -6.89 -4.18
N SER A 50 11.39 -7.54 -5.07
CA SER A 50 11.08 -8.88 -5.59
C SER A 50 11.14 -10.02 -4.56
N GLN A 51 11.75 -9.76 -3.41
CA GLN A 51 11.80 -10.66 -2.26
C GLN A 51 11.12 -10.06 -1.02
N ALA A 52 10.49 -8.89 -1.17
CA ALA A 52 9.87 -8.15 -0.07
C ALA A 52 8.40 -8.54 0.13
N THR A 53 7.94 -8.39 1.36
CA THR A 53 6.51 -8.50 1.71
C THR A 53 5.96 -7.12 2.03
N LEU A 54 4.90 -6.72 1.31
CA LEU A 54 4.10 -5.54 1.66
C LEU A 54 2.96 -5.96 2.57
N ILE A 55 2.83 -5.32 3.73
CA ILE A 55 1.70 -5.50 4.65
C ILE A 55 0.93 -4.18 4.71
N VAL A 56 -0.37 -4.21 4.46
CA VAL A 56 -1.23 -3.03 4.42
C VAL A 56 -2.50 -3.27 5.25
N THR A 57 -3.03 -2.24 5.91
CA THR A 57 -4.20 -2.41 6.78
C THR A 57 -5.53 -2.52 6.02
N LEU A 58 -5.56 -2.06 4.77
CA LEU A 58 -6.74 -2.10 3.89
C LEU A 58 -6.33 -2.68 2.54
N GLU A 59 -7.24 -3.35 1.85
CA GLU A 59 -7.00 -3.87 0.51
C GLU A 59 -6.46 -2.77 -0.44
N PRO A 60 -5.40 -3.06 -1.22
CA PRO A 60 -4.86 -2.11 -2.18
C PRO A 60 -5.92 -1.65 -3.18
N CYS A 61 -6.01 -0.35 -3.41
CA CYS A 61 -7.06 0.18 -4.27
C CYS A 61 -6.86 -0.25 -5.74
N ASN A 62 -7.96 -0.53 -6.43
CA ASN A 62 -7.96 -0.97 -7.84
C ASN A 62 -8.58 0.03 -8.82
N HIS A 63 -8.96 1.21 -8.35
CA HIS A 63 -9.61 2.22 -9.16
C HIS A 63 -8.61 3.26 -9.67
N HIS A 64 -8.89 3.77 -10.87
CA HIS A 64 -8.19 4.90 -11.45
C HIS A 64 -8.84 6.20 -10.98
N GLY A 65 -8.17 6.89 -10.06
CA GLY A 65 -8.58 8.21 -9.55
C GLY A 65 -7.72 9.34 -10.12
N ARG A 66 -7.25 10.23 -9.24
CA ARG A 66 -6.22 11.24 -9.60
C ARG A 66 -4.81 10.65 -9.71
N THR A 67 -4.58 9.50 -9.08
CA THR A 67 -3.35 8.72 -9.11
C THR A 67 -3.64 7.34 -9.72
N PRO A 68 -2.65 6.69 -10.36
CA PRO A 68 -2.77 5.29 -10.76
C PRO A 68 -3.07 4.40 -9.53
N PRO A 69 -3.71 3.24 -9.72
CA PRO A 69 -4.08 2.35 -8.63
C PRO A 69 -2.84 1.77 -7.94
N CYS A 70 -2.92 1.61 -6.62
CA CYS A 70 -1.85 1.00 -5.83
C CYS A 70 -1.54 -0.44 -6.28
N SER A 71 -2.57 -1.16 -6.73
CA SER A 71 -2.42 -2.52 -7.26
C SER A 71 -1.43 -2.58 -8.43
N GLU A 72 -1.46 -1.62 -9.36
CA GLU A 72 -0.50 -1.58 -10.48
C GLU A 72 0.92 -1.27 -9.99
N ALA A 73 1.07 -0.27 -9.12
CA ALA A 73 2.39 0.09 -8.59
C ALA A 73 3.04 -1.08 -7.82
N ILE A 74 2.24 -1.88 -7.11
CA ILE A 74 2.69 -3.09 -6.40
C ILE A 74 3.14 -4.18 -7.40
N ILE A 75 2.35 -4.41 -8.46
CA ILE A 75 2.69 -5.38 -9.52
C ILE A 75 3.96 -4.95 -10.25
N GLU A 76 4.10 -3.67 -10.58
CA GLU A 76 5.29 -3.10 -11.23
C GLU A 76 6.54 -3.22 -10.34
N ALA A 77 6.38 -3.00 -9.03
CA ALA A 77 7.44 -3.21 -8.04
C ALA A 77 7.80 -4.69 -7.84
N LYS A 78 6.94 -5.62 -8.30
CA LYS A 78 7.13 -7.07 -8.24
C LYS A 78 7.22 -7.63 -6.82
N PHE A 79 6.44 -7.12 -5.87
CA PHE A 79 6.43 -7.68 -4.50
C PHE A 79 6.23 -9.20 -4.51
N LEU A 80 7.05 -9.91 -3.72
CA LEU A 80 6.91 -11.36 -3.55
C LEU A 80 5.54 -11.72 -2.96
N ARG A 81 5.10 -10.89 -2.00
CA ARG A 81 3.88 -11.12 -1.24
C ARG A 81 3.26 -9.80 -0.81
N VAL A 82 1.94 -9.75 -0.90
CA VAL A 82 1.12 -8.66 -0.35
C VAL A 82 0.15 -9.26 0.66
N VAL A 83 0.09 -8.69 1.85
CA VAL A 83 -0.83 -9.08 2.92
C VAL A 83 -1.67 -7.87 3.27
N TYR A 84 -3.00 -8.01 3.25
CA TYR A 84 -3.91 -6.97 3.68
C TYR A 84 -4.80 -7.48 4.82
N ALA A 85 -5.18 -6.59 5.75
CA ALA A 85 -5.96 -6.98 6.92
C ALA A 85 -7.48 -6.99 6.67
N VAL A 86 -8.01 -6.02 5.92
CA VAL A 86 -9.44 -5.86 5.67
C VAL A 86 -9.68 -5.60 4.19
N SER A 87 -10.62 -6.31 3.57
CA SER A 87 -11.09 -6.03 2.21
C SER A 87 -11.74 -4.64 2.14
N ASP A 88 -11.56 -3.94 1.01
CA ASP A 88 -12.14 -2.60 0.86
C ASP A 88 -13.68 -2.71 0.69
N PRO A 89 -14.48 -2.10 1.58
CA PRO A 89 -15.94 -2.17 1.49
C PRO A 89 -16.51 -1.31 0.35
N ASN A 90 -15.71 -0.43 -0.26
CA ASN A 90 -16.13 0.43 -1.35
C ASN A 90 -16.17 -0.37 -2.67
N PRO A 91 -17.35 -0.55 -3.28
CA PRO A 91 -17.50 -1.35 -4.48
C PRO A 91 -16.74 -0.82 -5.69
N ILE A 92 -16.33 0.45 -5.66
CA ILE A 92 -15.55 1.10 -6.73
C ILE A 92 -14.05 0.86 -6.54
N ALA A 93 -13.56 0.75 -5.29
CA ALA A 93 -12.13 0.68 -4.97
C ALA A 93 -11.60 -0.75 -4.77
N ARG A 94 -12.50 -1.70 -4.47
CA ARG A 94 -12.20 -3.12 -4.27
C ARG A 94 -11.69 -3.85 -5.52
N GLY A 95 -11.24 -5.09 -5.33
CA GLY A 95 -10.76 -6.01 -6.36
C GLY A 95 -9.26 -5.90 -6.62
N GLY A 96 -8.51 -5.20 -5.77
CA GLY A 96 -7.06 -5.07 -5.92
C GLY A 96 -6.32 -6.35 -5.54
N ALA A 97 -6.86 -7.10 -4.58
CA ALA A 97 -6.35 -8.41 -4.16
C ALA A 97 -6.54 -9.53 -5.19
N GLU A 98 -7.36 -9.30 -6.23
CA GLU A 98 -7.70 -10.31 -7.25
C GLU A 98 -6.83 -10.19 -8.51
N ARG A 99 -5.80 -9.32 -8.50
CA ARG A 99 -4.90 -9.06 -9.62
C ARG A 99 -3.52 -9.71 -9.47
#